data_AF-A0A934B609-F1
#
_entry.id   AF-A0A934B609-F1
#
_cell.length_a   1.000
_cell.length_b   1.000
_cell.length_c   1.000
_cell.angle_alpha   90.00
_cell.angle_beta   90.00
_cell.angle_gamma   90.00
#
_symmetry.space_group_name_H-M   'P 1'
#
loop_
_entity.id
_entity.type
_entity.pdbx_description
1 polymer ?
#
loop_
_entity_poly.entity_id
_entity_poly.type
_entity_poly.pdbx_seq_one_letter_code
_entity_poly.pdbx_strand_id
1 'polypeptide(L)'
;MEPLPVGEHQYWLATADIEAADYMTAWRTLRNKLIRLVPRIAVVSQCYIEFLGQPILIKRNDQDVAFIHWIVEDGPCGLLFTGCERKALELLLQENELPEEFFYYWNDATNCDGYASKLLLMLSAVETLVTTPTEKGPPCKDYDKMELILGSDVKKALWGEKRMSGDALRHRLVHGEYFDVKDGNVDYVEVVHRRVIHYLNKVVFKQRLIEEETVNPQRHPSGSRSQARAFIRALEGASLNLVNVLAEATEDIDNMTCYEVLPFDNYEPLY
;
A
#
# COMPACT_ATOMS: atom_id res chain seq x y z
N MET A 1 -6.37 1.69 19.91
CA MET A 1 -7.38 1.97 18.87
C MET A 1 -8.73 1.92 19.54
N GLU A 2 -9.23 3.06 19.97
CA GLU A 2 -10.64 3.18 20.35
C GLU A 2 -11.48 3.19 19.07
N PRO A 3 -12.56 2.40 18.99
CA PRO A 3 -13.46 2.46 17.85
C PRO A 3 -14.25 3.77 17.94
N LEU A 4 -14.10 4.64 16.93
CA LEU A 4 -14.99 5.77 16.73
C LEU A 4 -16.43 5.27 16.50
N PRO A 5 -17.45 6.01 16.95
CA PRO A 5 -18.85 5.63 16.79
C PRO A 5 -19.22 5.50 15.30
N VAL A 6 -20.04 4.50 15.00
CA VAL A 6 -20.52 4.19 13.65
C VAL A 6 -21.52 5.26 13.20
N GLY A 7 -21.17 5.98 12.13
CA GLY A 7 -21.89 7.10 11.51
C GLY A 7 -21.16 8.43 11.76
N GLU A 8 -20.40 8.98 10.81
CA GLU A 8 -20.91 10.05 9.92
C GLU A 8 -20.07 10.28 8.63
N HIS A 9 -19.12 9.41 8.29
CA HIS A 9 -18.37 9.53 7.02
C HIS A 9 -17.88 8.18 6.49
N GLN A 10 -17.59 8.11 5.17
CA GLN A 10 -17.16 6.87 4.50
C GLN A 10 -15.62 6.66 4.49
N TYR A 11 -14.85 7.57 5.10
CA TYR A 11 -13.39 7.54 5.07
C TYR A 11 -12.75 6.63 6.13
N TRP A 12 -11.65 5.98 5.75
CA TRP A 12 -10.68 5.40 6.68
C TRP A 12 -9.68 6.48 7.10
N LEU A 13 -9.62 6.78 8.40
CA LEU A 13 -8.75 7.84 8.93
C LEU A 13 -7.57 7.26 9.69
N ALA A 14 -6.37 7.71 9.35
CA ALA A 14 -5.17 7.50 10.13
C ALA A 14 -4.83 8.79 10.88
N THR A 15 -4.82 8.73 12.21
CA THR A 15 -4.50 9.88 13.08
C THR A 15 -3.30 9.57 13.96
N ALA A 16 -2.46 10.57 14.22
CA ALA A 16 -1.36 10.45 15.16
C ALA A 16 -1.00 11.81 15.76
N ASP A 17 -0.73 11.82 17.06
CA ASP A 17 -0.03 12.93 17.72
C ASP A 17 1.47 12.75 17.52
N ILE A 18 2.14 13.79 17.00
CA ILE A 18 3.56 13.76 16.66
C ILE A 18 4.22 15.04 17.18
N GLU A 19 5.23 14.87 18.03
CA GLU A 19 6.13 15.96 18.39
C GLU A 19 7.11 16.21 17.24
N ALA A 20 7.10 17.44 16.70
CA ALA A 20 7.93 17.84 15.57
C ALA A 20 8.23 19.35 15.64
N ALA A 21 9.35 19.75 15.05
CA ALA A 21 9.70 21.17 14.93
C ALA A 21 8.82 21.91 13.91
N ASP A 22 8.35 21.17 12.89
CA ASP A 22 7.57 21.72 11.78
C ASP A 22 6.61 20.68 11.14
N TYR A 23 5.68 21.15 10.29
CA TYR A 23 4.67 20.36 9.60
C TYR A 23 5.28 19.35 8.64
N MET A 24 6.42 19.69 8.01
CA MET A 24 7.13 18.79 7.10
C MET A 24 7.74 17.60 7.86
N THR A 25 8.26 17.84 9.06
CA THR A 25 8.82 16.85 9.96
C THR A 25 7.70 15.98 10.55
N ALA A 26 6.58 16.57 10.93
CA ALA A 26 5.38 15.84 11.35
C ALA A 26 4.89 14.92 10.21
N TRP A 27 4.78 15.46 9.00
CA TRP A 27 4.34 14.71 7.82
C TRP A 27 5.28 13.55 7.51
N ARG A 28 6.59 13.80 7.46
CA ARG A 28 7.60 12.74 7.21
C ARG A 28 7.52 11.64 8.28
N THR A 29 7.31 12.00 9.53
CA THR A 29 7.18 11.04 10.63
C THR A 29 5.91 10.19 10.49
N LEU A 30 4.78 10.80 10.14
CA LEU A 30 3.55 10.05 9.85
C LEU A 30 3.74 9.13 8.64
N ARG A 31 4.33 9.63 7.54
CA ARG A 31 4.64 8.83 6.35
C ARG A 31 5.51 7.62 6.68
N ASN A 32 6.52 7.78 7.51
CA ASN A 32 7.39 6.68 7.94
C ASN A 32 6.62 5.61 8.75
N LYS A 33 5.58 5.99 9.49
CA LYS A 33 4.69 5.02 10.14
C LYS A 33 3.80 4.30 9.13
N LEU A 34 3.25 5.04 8.16
CA LEU A 34 2.36 4.51 7.12
C LEU A 34 3.09 3.62 6.11
N ILE A 35 4.34 3.92 5.76
CA ILE A 35 5.11 3.16 4.76
C ILE A 35 5.31 1.70 5.16
N ARG A 36 5.34 1.40 6.47
CA ARG A 36 5.39 0.03 6.98
C ARG A 36 4.01 -0.62 7.05
N LEU A 37 2.98 0.16 7.35
CA LEU A 37 1.62 -0.32 7.60
C LEU A 37 0.85 -0.59 6.30
N VAL A 38 0.83 0.37 5.38
CA VAL A 38 0.00 0.34 4.17
C VAL A 38 0.34 -0.86 3.27
N PRO A 39 1.62 -1.19 3.01
CA PRO A 39 1.95 -2.36 2.21
C PRO A 39 1.48 -3.69 2.81
N ARG A 40 1.42 -3.80 4.15
CA ARG A 40 0.84 -4.97 4.83
C ARG A 40 -0.67 -5.00 4.73
N ILE A 41 -1.32 -3.84 4.83
CA ILE A 41 -2.76 -3.72 4.56
C ILE A 41 -3.04 -4.21 3.14
N ALA A 42 -2.28 -3.73 2.13
CA ALA A 42 -2.43 -4.15 0.74
C ALA A 42 -2.38 -5.66 0.54
N VAL A 43 -1.42 -6.35 1.20
CA VAL A 43 -1.33 -7.81 1.20
C VAL A 43 -2.55 -8.46 1.84
N VAL A 44 -2.96 -7.97 3.01
CA VAL A 44 -4.03 -8.58 3.82
C VAL A 44 -5.39 -8.42 3.16
N SER A 45 -5.71 -7.21 2.73
CA SER A 45 -6.97 -6.91 2.07
C SER A 45 -6.98 -7.29 0.60
N GLN A 46 -5.80 -7.63 0.05
CA GLN A 46 -5.62 -7.96 -1.36
C GLN A 46 -6.23 -6.88 -2.23
N CYS A 47 -5.92 -5.61 -2.01
CA CYS A 47 -6.55 -4.50 -2.72
C CYS A 47 -5.56 -3.41 -3.10
N TYR A 48 -5.96 -2.58 -4.05
CA TYR A 48 -5.30 -1.31 -4.29
C TYR A 48 -5.35 -0.45 -3.01
N ILE A 49 -4.21 0.08 -2.58
CA ILE A 49 -4.15 1.08 -1.53
C ILE A 49 -2.94 2.00 -1.76
N GLU A 50 -3.17 3.30 -1.72
CA GLU A 50 -2.14 4.31 -1.91
C GLU A 50 -2.38 5.44 -0.91
N PHE A 51 -1.34 5.87 -0.20
CA PHE A 51 -1.46 6.86 0.87
C PHE A 51 -0.72 8.17 0.57
N LEU A 52 0.21 8.19 -0.41
CA LEU A 52 0.98 9.39 -0.72
C LEU A 52 0.15 10.47 -1.42
N GLY A 53 -0.86 10.04 -2.17
CA GLY A 53 -1.81 10.90 -2.85
C GLY A 53 -3.17 10.97 -2.16
N GLN A 54 -3.21 10.84 -0.82
CA GLN A 54 -4.43 11.02 -0.02
C GLN A 54 -4.43 12.37 0.69
N PRO A 55 -5.61 12.92 1.02
CA PRO A 55 -5.71 14.15 1.81
C PRO A 55 -5.04 14.02 3.18
N ILE A 56 -4.43 15.12 3.63
CA ILE A 56 -3.90 15.22 4.99
C ILE A 56 -4.18 16.60 5.58
N LEU A 57 -4.48 16.61 6.88
CA LEU A 57 -4.52 17.80 7.73
C LEU A 57 -3.54 17.65 8.88
N ILE A 58 -2.68 18.66 9.10
CA ILE A 58 -1.71 18.74 10.20
C ILE A 58 -2.04 19.98 11.02
N LYS A 59 -2.49 19.75 12.25
CA LYS A 59 -2.81 20.80 13.21
C LYS A 59 -1.77 20.81 14.33
N ARG A 60 -1.31 22.00 14.72
CA ARG A 60 -0.59 22.19 15.98
C ARG A 60 -1.58 22.33 17.14
N ASN A 61 -1.29 21.69 18.27
CA ASN A 61 -2.21 21.69 19.42
C ASN A 61 -2.37 23.07 20.08
N ASP A 62 -1.40 23.97 19.91
CA ASP A 62 -1.35 25.31 20.49
C ASP A 62 -1.89 26.41 19.57
N GLN A 63 -2.37 26.07 18.36
CA GLN A 63 -2.79 27.04 17.37
C GLN A 63 -4.07 26.61 16.64
N ASP A 64 -4.83 27.59 16.17
CA ASP A 64 -6.09 27.39 15.42
C ASP A 64 -5.87 27.34 13.90
N VAL A 65 -4.63 27.11 13.49
CA VAL A 65 -4.23 26.97 12.08
C VAL A 65 -3.77 25.53 11.82
N ALA A 66 -4.15 24.98 10.67
CA ALA A 66 -3.60 23.73 10.15
C ALA A 66 -3.06 23.88 8.74
N PHE A 67 -2.09 23.05 8.42
CA PHE A 67 -1.72 22.76 7.05
C PHE A 67 -2.67 21.70 6.49
N ILE A 68 -3.15 21.89 5.26
CA ILE A 68 -3.89 20.89 4.50
C ILE A 68 -3.23 20.64 3.15
N HIS A 69 -3.05 19.37 2.83
CA HIS A 69 -2.87 18.90 1.46
C HIS A 69 -4.20 18.29 1.03
N TRP A 70 -4.96 19.06 0.26
CA TRP A 70 -6.28 18.70 -0.20
C TRP A 70 -6.15 17.90 -1.48
N ILE A 71 -6.87 16.77 -1.55
CA ILE A 71 -6.96 15.91 -2.73
C ILE A 71 -8.41 15.39 -2.83
N VAL A 72 -9.04 15.47 -3.99
CA VAL A 72 -10.37 14.86 -4.20
C VAL A 72 -10.32 13.91 -5.39
N GLU A 73 -10.89 12.71 -5.18
CA GLU A 73 -11.14 11.68 -6.19
C GLU A 73 -12.64 11.54 -6.45
N ASP A 74 -13.00 11.07 -7.65
CA ASP A 74 -14.37 10.74 -8.08
C ASP A 74 -14.93 9.44 -7.46
N GLY A 75 -14.85 9.34 -6.13
CA GLY A 75 -15.59 8.36 -5.34
C GLY A 75 -14.73 7.31 -4.63
N PRO A 76 -15.13 6.89 -3.41
CA PRO A 76 -14.42 5.86 -2.66
C PRO A 76 -14.75 4.46 -3.18
N CYS A 77 -13.77 3.56 -3.10
CA CYS A 77 -13.99 2.13 -3.19
C CYS A 77 -13.87 1.53 -1.79
N GLY A 78 -14.95 0.89 -1.31
CA GLY A 78 -14.99 0.38 0.06
C GLY A 78 -14.04 -0.80 0.27
N LEU A 79 -13.10 -0.64 1.20
CA LEU A 79 -12.24 -1.72 1.68
C LEU A 79 -12.97 -2.55 2.73
N LEU A 80 -13.26 -3.82 2.43
CA LEU A 80 -13.72 -4.75 3.47
C LEU A 80 -12.51 -5.19 4.31
N PHE A 81 -12.50 -4.79 5.58
CA PHE A 81 -11.43 -5.14 6.50
C PHE A 81 -12.06 -5.54 7.84
N THR A 82 -12.25 -6.85 8.03
CA THR A 82 -12.96 -7.43 9.16
C THR A 82 -11.98 -7.87 10.26
N GLY A 83 -12.46 -8.66 11.23
CA GLY A 83 -11.63 -9.20 12.30
C GLY A 83 -10.51 -10.13 11.80
N CYS A 84 -10.73 -10.85 10.69
CA CYS A 84 -9.72 -11.74 10.10
C CYS A 84 -8.55 -10.95 9.53
N GLU A 85 -8.84 -9.92 8.73
CA GLU A 85 -7.85 -9.01 8.16
C GLU A 85 -7.08 -8.27 9.25
N ARG A 86 -7.79 -7.76 10.27
CA ARG A 86 -7.13 -7.14 11.42
C ARG A 86 -6.17 -8.08 12.13
N LYS A 87 -6.57 -9.33 12.39
CA LYS A 87 -5.70 -10.34 13.01
C LYS A 87 -4.49 -10.65 12.13
N ALA A 88 -4.68 -10.76 10.81
CA ALA A 88 -3.57 -11.00 9.87
C ALA A 88 -2.58 -9.84 9.89
N LEU A 89 -3.06 -8.60 9.88
CA LEU A 89 -2.23 -7.40 9.96
C LEU A 89 -1.43 -7.34 11.27
N GLU A 90 -2.07 -7.62 12.41
CA GLU A 90 -1.40 -7.65 13.71
C GLU A 90 -0.27 -8.69 13.73
N LEU A 91 -0.48 -9.87 13.15
CA LEU A 91 0.56 -10.89 13.00
C LEU A 91 1.70 -10.43 12.07
N LEU A 92 1.39 -9.82 10.92
CA LEU A 92 2.41 -9.32 9.99
C LEU A 92 3.24 -8.15 10.55
N LEU A 93 2.69 -7.37 11.50
CA LEU A 93 3.41 -6.29 12.18
C LEU A 93 4.37 -6.80 13.26
N GLN A 94 4.06 -7.97 13.85
CA GLN A 94 4.89 -8.66 14.84
C GLN A 94 5.92 -9.59 14.19
N GLU A 95 5.67 -10.02 12.96
CA GLU A 95 6.57 -10.84 12.16
C GLU A 95 7.81 -10.05 11.74
N ASN A 96 8.99 -10.60 12.04
CA ASN A 96 10.29 -9.98 11.73
C ASN A 96 11.12 -10.82 10.75
N GLU A 97 10.69 -12.04 10.42
CA GLU A 97 11.39 -12.91 9.47
C GLU A 97 11.06 -12.59 8.01
N LEU A 98 9.93 -11.92 7.76
CA LEU A 98 9.55 -11.49 6.42
C LEU A 98 10.25 -10.15 6.08
N PRO A 99 10.98 -10.07 4.95
CA PRO A 99 11.63 -8.84 4.52
C PRO A 99 10.61 -7.75 4.19
N GLU A 100 10.92 -6.50 4.54
CA GLU A 100 10.04 -5.35 4.27
C GLU A 100 9.79 -5.17 2.77
N GLU A 101 10.79 -5.46 1.94
CA GLU A 101 10.74 -5.35 0.49
C GLU A 101 9.71 -6.29 -0.14
N PHE A 102 9.37 -7.42 0.50
CA PHE A 102 8.24 -8.25 0.06
C PHE A 102 6.95 -7.44 0.04
N PHE A 103 6.65 -6.74 1.13
CA PHE A 103 5.42 -5.96 1.25
C PHE A 103 5.43 -4.80 0.25
N TYR A 104 6.57 -4.14 0.06
CA TYR A 104 6.70 -3.04 -0.91
C TYR A 104 6.43 -3.49 -2.34
N TYR A 105 7.10 -4.54 -2.81
CA TYR A 105 6.86 -5.07 -4.16
C TYR A 105 5.44 -5.62 -4.32
N TRP A 106 4.86 -6.22 -3.27
CA TRP A 106 3.49 -6.71 -3.34
C TRP A 106 2.48 -5.57 -3.44
N ASN A 107 2.66 -4.50 -2.66
CA ASN A 107 1.87 -3.28 -2.74
C ASN A 107 1.96 -2.64 -4.13
N ASP A 108 3.15 -2.57 -4.70
CA ASP A 108 3.33 -2.08 -6.06
C ASP A 108 2.63 -3.00 -7.07
N ALA A 109 2.70 -4.32 -6.90
CA ALA A 109 2.01 -5.27 -7.76
C ALA A 109 0.47 -5.16 -7.69
N THR A 110 -0.09 -4.96 -6.49
CA THR A 110 -1.53 -4.71 -6.33
C THR A 110 -1.94 -3.41 -7.02
N ASN A 111 -1.08 -2.39 -6.96
CA ASN A 111 -1.33 -1.07 -7.53
C ASN A 111 -0.98 -0.93 -9.02
N CYS A 112 -0.27 -1.91 -9.59
CA CYS A 112 0.20 -1.86 -10.96
C CYS A 112 -0.89 -2.24 -11.98
N ASP A 113 -0.90 -1.49 -13.08
CA ASP A 113 -1.64 -1.83 -14.29
C ASP A 113 -0.77 -2.55 -15.31
N GLY A 114 -1.37 -3.52 -15.99
CA GLY A 114 -0.70 -4.35 -16.98
C GLY A 114 -0.21 -5.67 -16.40
N TYR A 115 -0.50 -6.74 -17.12
CA TYR A 115 -0.24 -8.11 -16.68
C TYR A 115 1.26 -8.40 -16.50
N ALA A 116 2.10 -8.00 -17.47
CA ALA A 116 3.55 -8.25 -17.45
C ALA A 116 4.23 -7.58 -16.25
N SER A 117 3.96 -6.30 -16.05
CA SER A 117 4.54 -5.49 -14.96
C SER A 117 4.09 -6.01 -13.60
N LYS A 118 2.79 -6.31 -13.45
CA LYS A 118 2.24 -6.92 -12.24
C LYS A 118 2.91 -8.25 -11.92
N LEU A 119 3.06 -9.13 -12.92
CA LEU A 119 3.75 -10.39 -12.73
C LEU A 119 5.20 -10.17 -12.30
N LEU A 120 5.96 -9.30 -12.98
CA LEU A 120 7.36 -9.00 -12.59
C LEU A 120 7.50 -8.46 -11.17
N LEU A 121 6.57 -7.63 -10.69
CA LEU A 121 6.55 -7.14 -9.32
C LEU A 121 6.23 -8.27 -8.33
N MET A 122 5.27 -9.14 -8.63
CA MET A 122 5.01 -10.34 -7.81
C MET A 122 6.20 -11.29 -7.76
N LEU A 123 6.88 -11.51 -8.89
CA LEU A 123 8.09 -12.32 -8.96
C LEU A 123 9.21 -11.70 -8.13
N SER A 124 9.39 -10.38 -8.18
CA SER A 124 10.34 -9.65 -7.33
C SER A 124 10.01 -9.79 -5.84
N ALA A 125 8.73 -9.69 -5.46
CA ALA A 125 8.29 -9.93 -4.10
C ALA A 125 8.60 -11.36 -3.63
N VAL A 126 8.37 -12.39 -4.45
CA VAL A 126 8.76 -13.76 -4.11
C VAL A 126 10.28 -13.89 -3.97
N GLU A 127 11.06 -13.19 -4.80
CA GLU A 127 12.52 -13.19 -4.70
C GLU A 127 13.01 -12.63 -3.38
N THR A 128 12.39 -11.58 -2.83
CA THR A 128 12.80 -11.05 -1.52
C THR A 128 12.58 -12.09 -0.43
N LEU A 129 11.47 -12.85 -0.46
CA LEU A 129 11.19 -13.90 0.53
C LEU A 129 12.23 -15.02 0.56
N VAL A 130 12.89 -15.29 -0.56
CA VAL A 130 13.81 -16.43 -0.72
C VAL A 130 15.27 -16.00 -0.88
N THR A 131 15.55 -14.70 -0.89
CA THR A 131 16.92 -14.21 -1.02
C THR A 131 17.57 -14.11 0.34
N THR A 132 18.67 -14.85 0.51
CA THR A 132 19.47 -14.81 1.73
C THR A 132 20.69 -13.92 1.49
N PRO A 133 20.92 -12.88 2.32
CA PRO A 133 22.15 -12.11 2.25
C PRO A 133 23.34 -13.02 2.63
N THR A 134 24.41 -12.94 1.85
CA THR A 134 25.66 -13.65 2.14
C THR A 134 26.71 -12.68 2.64
N GLU A 135 27.46 -13.01 3.69
CA GLU A 135 28.46 -12.10 4.29
C GLU A 135 29.56 -11.65 3.29
N LYS A 136 29.89 -12.47 2.29
CA LYS A 136 30.99 -12.23 1.34
C LYS A 136 30.66 -12.73 -0.06
N GLY A 137 29.54 -12.29 -0.64
CA GLY A 137 29.14 -12.70 -1.98
C GLY A 137 27.84 -12.05 -2.47
N PRO A 138 27.44 -12.33 -3.73
CA PRO A 138 26.12 -11.96 -4.21
C PRO A 138 25.05 -12.73 -3.43
N PRO A 139 23.88 -12.11 -3.17
CA PRO A 139 22.77 -12.79 -2.51
C PRO A 139 22.40 -14.11 -3.21
N CYS A 140 22.09 -15.14 -2.43
CA CYS A 140 21.70 -16.44 -2.97
C CYS A 140 20.19 -16.66 -2.79
N LYS A 141 19.58 -17.35 -3.77
CA LYS A 141 18.16 -17.72 -3.71
C LYS A 141 17.99 -19.11 -3.12
N ASP A 142 17.18 -19.22 -2.09
CA ASP A 142 16.69 -20.48 -1.54
C ASP A 142 15.59 -21.05 -2.44
N TYR A 143 16.00 -21.92 -3.37
CA TYR A 143 15.07 -22.55 -4.31
C TYR A 143 14.12 -23.54 -3.63
N ASP A 144 14.47 -24.09 -2.47
CA ASP A 144 13.63 -25.03 -1.75
C ASP A 144 12.49 -24.26 -1.05
N LYS A 145 12.80 -23.09 -0.47
CA LYS A 145 11.79 -22.14 0.01
C LYS A 145 10.92 -21.58 -1.12
N MET A 146 11.49 -21.32 -2.29
CA MET A 146 10.71 -20.90 -3.47
C MET A 146 9.72 -21.98 -3.91
N GLU A 147 10.13 -23.25 -3.89
CA GLU A 147 9.27 -24.38 -4.18
C GLU A 147 8.20 -24.59 -3.08
N LEU A 148 8.54 -24.35 -1.81
CA LEU A 148 7.56 -24.32 -0.71
C LEU A 148 6.47 -23.26 -0.93
N ILE A 149 6.85 -22.08 -1.42
CA ILE A 149 5.90 -20.98 -1.67
C ILE A 149 5.05 -21.27 -2.91
N LEU A 150 5.67 -21.59 -4.05
CA LEU A 150 4.99 -21.64 -5.35
C LEU A 150 4.49 -23.03 -5.76
N GLY A 151 5.06 -24.08 -5.19
CA GLY A 151 4.96 -25.45 -5.70
C GLY A 151 5.92 -25.70 -6.87
N SER A 152 6.25 -26.99 -7.08
CA SER A 152 7.22 -27.46 -8.08
C SER A 152 6.93 -26.94 -9.49
N ASP A 153 5.68 -27.02 -9.92
CA ASP A 153 5.29 -26.78 -11.31
C ASP A 153 5.36 -25.29 -11.67
N VAL A 154 4.84 -24.45 -10.78
CA VAL A 154 4.86 -22.99 -10.93
C VAL A 154 6.30 -22.48 -10.84
N LYS A 155 7.08 -22.98 -9.88
CA LYS A 155 8.50 -22.65 -9.76
C LYS A 155 9.26 -23.02 -11.03
N LYS A 156 9.03 -24.21 -11.59
CA LYS A 156 9.69 -24.67 -12.81
C LYS A 156 9.29 -23.83 -14.02
N ALA A 157 8.03 -23.45 -14.16
CA ALA A 157 7.59 -22.58 -15.26
C ALA A 157 8.24 -21.18 -15.17
N LEU A 158 8.28 -20.60 -13.97
CA LEU A 158 8.71 -19.22 -13.76
C LEU A 158 10.23 -19.05 -13.66
N TRP A 159 10.93 -19.92 -12.94
CA TRP A 159 12.40 -19.86 -12.72
C TRP A 159 13.21 -20.97 -13.39
N GLY A 160 12.54 -21.93 -14.04
CA GLY A 160 13.21 -23.04 -14.72
C GLY A 160 13.74 -24.09 -13.74
N GLU A 161 14.47 -25.05 -14.28
CA GLU A 161 15.29 -25.98 -13.50
C GLU A 161 16.64 -25.35 -13.18
N LYS A 162 17.36 -25.82 -12.14
CA LYS A 162 18.62 -25.23 -11.65
C LYS A 162 19.69 -24.99 -12.75
N ARG A 163 19.59 -25.64 -13.92
CA ARG A 163 20.51 -25.53 -15.06
C ARG A 163 19.89 -24.97 -16.35
N MET A 164 18.61 -24.60 -16.33
CA MET A 164 17.84 -24.12 -17.48
C MET A 164 16.99 -22.90 -17.11
N SER A 165 17.62 -21.89 -16.52
CA SER A 165 16.93 -20.64 -16.15
C SER A 165 16.69 -19.71 -17.33
N GLY A 166 17.45 -19.85 -18.43
CA GLY A 166 17.38 -18.95 -19.59
C GLY A 166 16.01 -18.93 -20.28
N ASP A 167 15.38 -20.09 -20.42
CA ASP A 167 14.08 -20.22 -21.08
C ASP A 167 12.88 -19.95 -20.15
N ALA A 168 13.15 -19.74 -18.86
CA ALA A 168 12.13 -19.55 -17.85
C ALA A 168 11.48 -18.17 -17.98
N LEU A 169 10.19 -18.09 -17.69
CA LEU A 169 9.40 -16.86 -17.94
C LEU A 169 9.97 -15.64 -17.21
N ARG A 170 10.42 -15.80 -15.95
CA ARG A 170 11.04 -14.71 -15.18
C ARG A 170 12.31 -14.19 -15.85
N HIS A 171 13.15 -15.07 -16.39
CA HIS A 171 14.40 -14.66 -17.03
C HIS A 171 14.09 -13.87 -18.30
N ARG A 172 13.25 -14.43 -19.17
CA ARG A 172 12.79 -13.83 -20.42
C ARG A 172 12.24 -12.41 -20.20
N LEU A 173 11.28 -12.25 -19.28
CA LEU A 173 10.64 -10.96 -18.99
C LEU A 173 11.64 -9.90 -18.49
N VAL A 174 12.61 -10.27 -17.65
CA VAL A 174 13.62 -9.32 -17.13
C VAL A 174 14.66 -8.94 -18.20
N HIS A 175 14.89 -9.81 -19.18
CA HIS A 175 15.83 -9.55 -20.28
C HIS A 175 15.18 -8.93 -21.53
N GLY A 176 13.93 -8.47 -21.41
CA GLY A 176 13.23 -7.72 -22.46
C GLY A 176 12.49 -8.59 -23.48
N GLU A 177 12.45 -9.91 -23.28
CA GLU A 177 11.57 -10.78 -24.04
C GLU A 177 10.14 -10.70 -23.50
N TYR A 178 9.16 -10.92 -24.38
CA TYR A 178 7.74 -10.91 -24.01
C TYR A 178 7.16 -12.34 -23.95
N PHE A 179 5.88 -12.44 -23.58
CA PHE A 179 5.16 -13.71 -23.54
C PHE A 179 5.11 -14.39 -24.91
N ASP A 180 5.31 -15.70 -24.93
CA ASP A 180 5.13 -16.57 -26.10
C ASP A 180 3.76 -17.23 -26.08
N VAL A 181 3.37 -17.87 -27.19
CA VAL A 181 2.11 -18.64 -27.31
C VAL A 181 1.95 -19.68 -26.19
N LYS A 182 3.04 -20.31 -25.75
CA LYS A 182 3.03 -21.30 -24.66
C LYS A 182 2.67 -20.70 -23.29
N ASP A 183 2.92 -19.40 -23.10
CA ASP A 183 2.74 -18.73 -21.82
C ASP A 183 1.29 -18.26 -21.62
N GLY A 184 0.51 -18.12 -22.71
CA GLY A 184 -0.86 -17.58 -22.69
C GLY A 184 -1.94 -18.52 -22.13
N ASN A 185 -1.60 -19.76 -21.79
CA ASN A 185 -2.57 -20.75 -21.29
C ASN A 185 -2.70 -20.76 -19.75
N VAL A 186 -1.91 -19.95 -19.04
CA VAL A 186 -1.88 -19.91 -17.58
C VAL A 186 -1.94 -18.46 -17.10
N ASP A 187 -2.89 -18.15 -16.22
CA ASP A 187 -2.88 -16.90 -15.47
C ASP A 187 -1.85 -16.99 -14.33
N TYR A 188 -0.59 -16.68 -14.65
CA TYR A 188 0.50 -16.68 -13.70
C TYR A 188 0.33 -15.63 -12.61
N VAL A 189 -0.38 -14.52 -12.85
CA VAL A 189 -0.67 -13.52 -11.81
C VAL A 189 -1.57 -14.15 -10.75
N GLU A 190 -2.69 -14.76 -11.16
CA GLU A 190 -3.62 -15.45 -10.26
C GLU A 190 -2.93 -16.61 -9.54
N VAL A 191 -2.19 -17.44 -10.27
CA VAL A 191 -1.50 -18.60 -9.70
C VAL A 191 -0.45 -18.19 -8.68
N VAL A 192 0.40 -17.20 -8.97
CA VAL A 192 1.41 -16.72 -8.02
C VAL A 192 0.75 -16.09 -6.80
N HIS A 193 -0.26 -15.25 -7.02
CA HIS A 193 -1.02 -14.61 -5.95
C HIS A 193 -1.59 -15.66 -4.98
N ARG A 194 -2.37 -16.62 -5.47
CA ARG A 194 -2.95 -17.69 -4.65
C ARG A 194 -1.89 -18.47 -3.87
N ARG A 195 -0.75 -18.79 -4.51
CA ARG A 195 0.35 -19.53 -3.88
C ARG A 195 0.99 -18.75 -2.74
N VAL A 196 1.21 -17.45 -2.91
CA VAL A 196 1.74 -16.58 -1.86
C VAL A 196 0.75 -16.44 -0.69
N ILE A 197 -0.54 -16.20 -0.97
CA ILE A 197 -1.56 -16.12 0.10
C ILE A 197 -1.67 -17.46 0.85
N HIS A 198 -1.63 -18.57 0.13
CA HIS A 198 -1.59 -19.91 0.72
C HIS A 198 -0.39 -20.10 1.66
N TYR A 199 0.80 -19.70 1.22
CA TYR A 199 2.01 -19.72 2.05
C TYR A 199 1.85 -18.87 3.31
N LEU A 200 1.32 -17.64 3.19
CA LEU A 200 1.06 -16.78 4.34
C LEU A 200 0.09 -17.44 5.33
N ASN A 201 -1.05 -17.96 4.86
CA ASN A 201 -2.02 -18.67 5.70
C ASN A 201 -1.42 -19.89 6.40
N LYS A 202 -0.68 -20.74 5.67
CA LYS A 202 -0.21 -22.03 6.19
C LYS A 202 1.05 -21.92 7.03
N VAL A 203 2.03 -21.15 6.57
CA VAL A 203 3.38 -21.11 7.16
C VAL A 203 3.52 -19.96 8.14
N VAL A 204 3.10 -18.75 7.74
CA VAL A 204 3.28 -17.53 8.55
C VAL A 204 2.21 -17.45 9.63
N PHE A 205 0.93 -17.43 9.25
CA PHE A 205 -0.18 -17.30 10.20
C PHE A 205 -0.52 -18.59 10.91
N LYS A 206 -0.21 -19.75 10.30
CA LYS A 206 -0.59 -21.09 10.78
C LYS A 206 -2.11 -21.28 10.93
N GLN A 207 -2.90 -20.50 10.19
CA GLN A 207 -4.36 -20.50 10.12
C GLN A 207 -4.79 -19.72 8.87
N ARG A 208 -5.93 -20.07 8.29
CA ARG A 208 -6.50 -19.35 7.15
C ARG A 208 -7.12 -18.03 7.63
N LEU A 209 -6.44 -16.92 7.36
CA LEU A 209 -6.91 -15.57 7.71
C LEU A 209 -7.23 -14.71 6.49
N ILE A 210 -6.54 -14.95 5.38
CA ILE A 210 -6.72 -14.24 4.12
C ILE A 210 -7.39 -15.19 3.13
N GLU A 211 -8.35 -14.71 2.32
CA GLU A 211 -9.00 -15.52 1.29
C GLU A 211 -8.02 -15.85 0.14
N GLU A 212 -7.92 -17.13 -0.24
CA GLU A 212 -6.96 -17.60 -1.26
C GLU A 212 -7.52 -17.46 -2.69
N GLU A 213 -8.84 -17.51 -2.84
CA GLU A 213 -9.53 -17.50 -4.14
C GLU A 213 -10.08 -16.10 -4.49
N THR A 214 -9.30 -15.05 -4.22
CA THR A 214 -9.69 -13.67 -4.57
C THR A 214 -9.58 -13.45 -6.09
N VAL A 215 -10.72 -13.48 -6.77
CA VAL A 215 -10.82 -13.18 -8.20
C VAL A 215 -11.02 -11.68 -8.37
N ASN A 216 -10.10 -11.01 -9.09
CA ASN A 216 -10.13 -9.57 -9.38
C ASN A 216 -10.19 -8.67 -8.12
N PRO A 217 -9.09 -8.55 -7.36
CA PRO A 217 -9.00 -7.54 -6.32
C PRO A 217 -9.31 -6.14 -6.87
N GLN A 218 -10.07 -5.33 -6.13
CA GLN A 218 -10.53 -4.01 -6.55
C GLN A 218 -9.36 -3.18 -7.08
N ARG A 219 -9.49 -2.77 -8.35
CA ARG A 219 -8.57 -1.91 -9.07
C ARG A 219 -9.20 -0.53 -9.13
N HIS A 220 -8.52 0.52 -8.71
CA HIS A 220 -8.76 1.80 -9.36
C HIS A 220 -7.46 2.55 -9.64
N PRO A 221 -6.81 2.23 -10.76
CA PRO A 221 -5.57 2.85 -11.19
C PRO A 221 -5.80 4.15 -11.99
N SER A 222 -7.04 4.65 -12.07
CA SER A 222 -7.33 5.91 -12.76
C SER A 222 -8.39 6.72 -12.03
N GLY A 223 -7.95 7.66 -11.20
CA GLY A 223 -8.76 8.80 -10.78
C GLY A 223 -8.15 10.07 -11.34
N SER A 224 -8.97 10.98 -11.87
CA SER A 224 -8.57 12.37 -12.05
C SER A 224 -8.57 13.01 -10.67
N ARG A 225 -7.39 13.33 -10.14
CA ARG A 225 -7.24 13.98 -8.83
C ARG A 225 -7.02 15.47 -9.01
N SER A 226 -7.82 16.27 -8.33
CA SER A 226 -7.52 17.68 -8.06
C SER A 226 -6.73 17.76 -6.76
N GLN A 227 -5.73 18.65 -6.70
CA GLN A 227 -4.92 18.82 -5.49
C GLN A 227 -4.58 20.28 -5.22
N ALA A 228 -4.48 20.64 -3.94
CA ALA A 228 -4.08 21.95 -3.47
C ALA A 228 -3.35 21.84 -2.12
N ARG A 229 -2.55 22.86 -1.78
CA ARG A 229 -1.89 22.98 -0.47
C ARG A 229 -2.17 24.35 0.11
N ALA A 230 -2.59 24.40 1.37
CA ALA A 230 -2.91 25.64 2.04
C ALA A 230 -2.69 25.55 3.55
N PHE A 231 -2.52 26.71 4.17
CA PHE A 231 -2.80 26.86 5.59
C PHE A 231 -4.23 27.34 5.76
N ILE A 232 -4.96 26.75 6.69
CA ILE A 232 -6.38 27.06 6.93
C ILE A 232 -6.63 27.36 8.40
N ARG A 233 -7.60 28.24 8.66
CA ARG A 233 -8.10 28.56 10.00
C ARG A 233 -9.60 28.34 10.05
N ALA A 234 -10.10 27.76 11.13
CA ALA A 234 -11.54 27.62 11.37
C ALA A 234 -12.19 28.98 11.67
N LEU A 235 -13.35 29.24 11.05
CA LEU A 235 -14.22 30.37 11.33
C LEU A 235 -15.35 29.95 12.27
N GLU A 236 -15.84 30.88 13.08
CA GLU A 236 -17.09 30.78 13.85
C GLU A 236 -17.30 29.48 14.67
N GLY A 237 -16.22 28.87 15.17
CA GLY A 237 -16.28 27.65 15.98
C GLY A 237 -16.32 26.34 15.19
N ALA A 238 -16.06 26.37 13.88
CA ALA A 238 -15.89 25.18 13.07
C ALA A 238 -14.79 24.25 13.61
N SER A 239 -15.00 22.94 13.52
CA SER A 239 -14.00 21.97 13.96
C SER A 239 -12.95 21.76 12.87
N LEU A 240 -11.68 21.89 13.24
CA LEU A 240 -10.54 21.79 12.35
C LEU A 240 -10.04 20.33 12.29
N ASN A 241 -10.80 19.49 11.61
CA ASN A 241 -10.47 18.08 11.36
C ASN A 241 -10.64 17.74 9.88
N LEU A 242 -9.94 16.70 9.42
CA LEU A 242 -9.87 16.37 7.99
C LEU A 242 -11.24 16.09 7.37
N VAL A 243 -12.14 15.41 8.10
CA VAL A 243 -13.47 15.03 7.59
C VAL A 243 -14.29 16.27 7.28
N ASN A 244 -14.36 17.21 8.22
CA ASN A 244 -15.16 18.42 8.06
C ASN A 244 -14.62 19.30 6.92
N VAL A 245 -13.29 19.42 6.83
CA VAL A 245 -12.67 20.21 5.77
C VAL A 245 -12.93 19.58 4.40
N LEU A 246 -12.84 18.26 4.26
CA LEU A 246 -13.13 17.56 3.00
C LEU A 246 -14.62 17.58 2.62
N ALA A 247 -15.52 17.61 3.61
CA ALA A 247 -16.96 17.72 3.36
C ALA A 247 -17.35 19.08 2.76
N GLU A 248 -16.57 20.12 3.02
CA GLU A 248 -16.81 21.46 2.49
C GLU A 248 -16.01 21.74 1.20
N ALA A 249 -14.72 21.38 1.18
CA ALA A 249 -13.85 21.54 0.02
C ALA A 249 -14.10 20.43 -1.02
N THR A 250 -15.29 20.40 -1.60
CA THR A 250 -15.69 19.34 -2.56
C THR A 250 -15.10 19.52 -3.95
N GLU A 251 -14.96 20.76 -4.41
CA GLU A 251 -14.45 21.08 -5.76
C GLU A 251 -13.23 22.01 -5.73
N ASP A 252 -13.15 22.89 -4.73
CA ASP A 252 -12.10 23.90 -4.61
C ASP A 252 -11.90 24.28 -3.14
N ILE A 253 -10.64 24.41 -2.73
CA ILE A 253 -10.26 24.82 -1.37
C ILE A 253 -10.51 26.32 -1.15
N ASP A 254 -10.50 27.13 -2.20
CA ASP A 254 -10.66 28.58 -2.08
C ASP A 254 -12.12 29.01 -1.82
N ASN A 255 -13.08 28.10 -1.96
CA ASN A 255 -14.52 28.35 -1.82
C ASN A 255 -15.13 27.82 -0.51
N MET A 256 -14.30 27.54 0.50
CA MET A 256 -14.80 27.14 1.83
C MET A 256 -15.43 28.33 2.56
N THR A 257 -16.56 28.11 3.22
CA THR A 257 -17.29 29.11 4.01
C THR A 257 -16.96 29.04 5.50
N CYS A 258 -16.62 27.85 6.02
CA CYS A 258 -16.27 27.66 7.43
C CYS A 258 -14.77 27.79 7.71
N TYR A 259 -13.94 27.98 6.68
CA TYR A 259 -12.49 28.07 6.81
C TYR A 259 -11.92 29.23 5.99
N GLU A 260 -10.95 29.92 6.58
CA GLU A 260 -10.14 30.96 5.92
C GLU A 260 -8.87 30.32 5.35
N VAL A 261 -8.60 30.49 4.06
CA VAL A 261 -7.31 30.13 3.43
C VAL A 261 -6.29 31.23 3.68
N LEU A 262 -5.16 30.86 4.27
CA LEU A 262 -4.10 31.78 4.70
C LEU A 262 -2.95 31.81 3.67
N PRO A 263 -2.27 32.96 3.50
CA PRO A 263 -1.14 33.08 2.58
C PRO A 263 0.02 32.17 3.00
N PHE A 264 0.48 31.34 2.07
CA PHE A 264 1.49 30.31 2.34
C PHE A 264 2.78 30.88 2.93
N ASP A 265 3.32 31.94 2.30
CA ASP A 265 4.61 32.57 2.65
C ASP A 265 4.64 33.13 4.09
N ASN A 266 3.48 33.46 4.67
CA ASN A 266 3.40 34.02 6.01
C ASN A 266 3.45 32.96 7.11
N TYR A 267 3.11 31.71 6.77
CA TYR A 267 2.96 30.63 7.75
C TYR A 267 3.98 29.51 7.56
N GLU A 268 4.56 29.34 6.38
CA GLU A 268 5.66 28.40 6.14
C GLU A 268 6.85 28.56 7.11
N PRO A 269 7.27 29.78 7.53
CA PRO A 269 8.36 29.93 8.50
C PRO A 269 7.95 29.67 9.96
N LEU A 270 6.65 29.62 10.24
CA LEU A 270 6.06 29.51 11.59
C LEU A 270 5.58 28.09 11.91
N TYR A 271 5.56 27.24 10.89
CA TYR A 271 4.99 25.90 10.93
C TYR A 271 5.92 24.84 10.40
#